data_AF-W4RPX8-F1
#
_entry.id   AF-W4RPX8-F1
#
_cell.length_a   1.000
_cell.length_b   1.000
_cell.length_c   1.000
_cell.angle_alpha   90.00
_cell.angle_beta   90.00
_cell.angle_gamma   90.00
#
_symmetry.space_group_name_H-M   'P 1'
#
loop_
_entity.id
_entity.type
_entity.pdbx_description
1 polymer ?
#
loop_
_entity_poly.entity_id
_entity_poly.type
_entity_poly.pdbx_seq_one_letter_code
_entity_poly.pdbx_strand_id
1 'polypeptide(L)' 'MTEPWWKKSVVYQIYPKSFYDTTGNGTGDLPGIIAKLDYLKELGVDVIC' A
#
# COMPACT_ATOMS: atom_id res chain seq x y z
N MET A 1 -14.99 -6.13 -26.74
CA MET A 1 -15.24 -5.63 -25.37
C MET A 1 -13.90 -5.25 -24.78
N THR A 2 -13.75 -4.01 -24.31
CA THR A 2 -12.57 -3.57 -23.56
C THR A 2 -12.54 -4.29 -22.22
N GLU A 3 -11.42 -4.90 -21.88
CA GLU A 3 -11.26 -5.63 -20.63
C GLU A 3 -11.13 -4.63 -19.46
N PRO A 4 -11.88 -4.78 -18.35
CA PRO A 4 -11.77 -3.88 -17.22
C PRO A 4 -10.36 -3.92 -16.60
N TRP A 5 -9.81 -2.75 -16.27
CA TRP A 5 -8.44 -2.60 -15.74
C TRP A 5 -8.18 -3.47 -14.50
N TRP A 6 -9.15 -3.53 -13.59
CA TRP A 6 -9.06 -4.26 -12.32
C TRP A 6 -8.90 -5.78 -12.49
N LYS A 7 -9.25 -6.34 -13.66
CA LYS A 7 -9.05 -7.78 -13.92
C LYS A 7 -7.57 -8.17 -14.05
N LYS A 8 -6.69 -7.20 -14.29
CA LYS A 8 -5.24 -7.40 -14.43
C LYS A 8 -4.44 -6.74 -13.31
N SER A 9 -5.11 -6.13 -12.34
CA SER A 9 -4.47 -5.38 -11.27
C SER A 9 -4.09 -6.25 -10.08
N VAL A 10 -2.95 -5.96 -9.47
CA VAL A 10 -2.49 -6.54 -8.21
C VAL A 10 -2.92 -5.65 -7.05
N VAL A 11 -3.72 -6.21 -6.14
CA VAL A 11 -4.20 -5.52 -4.93
C VAL A 11 -3.32 -5.89 -3.74
N TYR A 12 -2.86 -4.89 -3.00
CA TYR A 12 -2.10 -5.05 -1.77
C TYR A 12 -2.88 -4.48 -0.59
N GLN A 13 -3.25 -5.34 0.34
CA GLN A 13 -3.97 -4.93 1.54
C GLN A 13 -2.99 -4.47 2.62
N ILE A 14 -3.18 -3.27 3.15
CA ILE A 14 -2.37 -2.73 4.23
C ILE A 14 -3.22 -2.65 5.50
N TYR A 15 -2.70 -3.22 6.58
CA TYR A 15 -3.24 -2.97 7.91
C TYR A 15 -2.47 -1.79 8.54
N PRO A 16 -3.02 -0.55 8.57
CA PRO A 16 -2.22 0.66 8.81
C PRO A 16 -1.48 0.64 10.14
N LYS A 17 -2.17 0.15 11.19
CA LYS A 17 -1.65 0.09 12.56
C LYS A 17 -0.43 -0.82 12.73
N SER A 18 -0.16 -1.72 11.78
CA SER A 18 0.96 -2.66 11.86
C SER A 18 1.89 -2.58 10.66
N PHE A 19 1.71 -1.57 9.80
CA PHE A 19 2.50 -1.45 8.57
C PHE A 19 3.84 -0.76 8.81
N TYR A 20 3.81 0.52 9.21
CA TYR A 20 5.02 1.29 9.46
C TYR A 20 4.71 2.47 10.38
N ASP A 21 5.41 2.53 11.51
CA ASP A 21 5.32 3.61 12.51
C ASP A 21 6.47 4.59 12.29
N THR A 22 6.13 5.86 12.11
CA THR A 22 7.07 6.97 11.98
C THR A 22 7.14 7.84 13.24
N THR A 23 6.21 7.64 14.16
CA THR A 23 6.06 8.44 15.39
C THR A 23 6.70 7.77 16.61
N GLY A 24 7.01 6.48 16.54
CA GLY A 24 7.65 5.71 17.61
C GLY A 24 6.71 5.37 18.76
N ASN A 25 5.40 5.41 18.54
CA ASN A 25 4.37 5.10 19.53
C ASN A 25 3.93 3.62 19.50
N GLY A 26 4.48 2.82 18.60
CA GLY A 26 4.19 1.40 18.43
C GLY A 26 2.99 1.09 17.53
N THR A 27 2.39 2.09 16.89
CA THR A 27 1.29 1.93 15.95
C THR A 27 1.63 2.60 14.62
N GLY A 28 1.45 1.86 13.53
CA GLY A 28 1.68 2.40 12.19
C GLY A 28 0.72 3.53 11.83
N ASP A 29 1.21 4.44 10.99
CA ASP A 29 0.57 5.70 10.67
C ASP A 29 0.53 5.99 9.16
N LEU A 30 -0.31 6.94 8.76
CA LEU A 30 -0.48 7.31 7.35
C LEU A 30 0.83 7.88 6.75
N PRO A 31 1.60 8.75 7.42
CA PRO A 31 2.93 9.14 6.95
C PRO A 31 3.84 7.94 6.69
N GLY A 32 3.74 6.90 7.49
CA GLY A 32 4.49 5.67 7.30
C GLY A 32 4.11 4.88 6.06
N ILE A 33 2.82 4.85 5.72
CA ILE A 33 2.35 4.29 4.45
C ILE A 33 2.91 5.11 3.27
N ILE A 34 2.84 6.44 3.36
CA ILE A 34 3.35 7.35 2.31
C ILE A 34 4.85 7.11 2.08
N ALA A 35 5.64 6.95 3.15
CA ALA A 35 7.07 6.69 3.09
C ALA A 35 7.44 5.36 2.41
N LYS A 36 6.49 4.45 2.22
CA LYS A 36 6.70 3.14 1.56
C LYS A 36 5.99 3.02 0.21
N LEU A 37 5.43 4.10 -0.33
CA LEU A 37 4.79 4.07 -1.66
C LEU A 37 5.78 3.68 -2.76
N ASP A 38 7.03 4.13 -2.68
CA ASP A 38 8.07 3.76 -3.65
C ASP A 38 8.34 2.24 -3.63
N TYR A 39 8.37 1.63 -2.44
CA TYR A 39 8.50 0.19 -2.29
C TYR A 39 7.30 -0.56 -2.90
N LEU A 40 6.07 -0.10 -2.64
CA LEU A 40 4.86 -0.73 -3.19
C LEU A 40 4.80 -0.63 -4.72
N LYS A 41 5.35 0.47 -5.26
CA LYS A 41 5.49 0.68 -6.69
C LYS A 41 6.55 -0.25 -7.31
N GLU A 42 7.71 -0.40 -6.67
CA GLU A 42 8.75 -1.35 -7.11
C GLU A 42 8.25 -2.81 -7.06
N LEU A 43 7.41 -3.14 -6.09
CA LEU A 43 6.76 -4.44 -5.98
C LEU A 43 5.75 -4.71 -7.13
N GLY A 44 5.28 -3.66 -7.82
CA GLY A 44 4.31 -3.77 -8.91
C GLY A 44 2.86 -3.83 -8.45
N VAL A 45 2.53 -3.21 -7.31
CA VAL A 45 1.16 -3.10 -6.82
C VAL A 45 0.40 -2.02 -7.59
N ASP A 46 -0.81 -2.34 -8.04
CA ASP A 46 -1.68 -1.39 -8.75
C ASP A 46 -2.68 -0.70 -7.82
N VAL A 47 -3.14 -1.40 -6.77
CA VAL A 47 -4.17 -0.91 -5.85
C VAL A 47 -3.80 -1.21 -4.40
N ILE A 48 -3.97 -0.23 -3.53
CA ILE A 48 -3.83 -0.40 -2.08
C ILE A 48 -5.23 -0.42 -1.46
N CYS A 49 -5.50 -1.40 -0.59
CA CYS A 49 -6.77 -1.55 0.14
C CYS A 49 -6.58 -1.59 1.65
#